data_AF-A0AAW4HID7-F1
#
_entry.id   AF-A0AAW4HID7-F1
#
_cell.length_a   1.000
_cell.length_b   1.000
_cell.length_c   1.000
_cell.angle_alpha   90.00
_cell.angle_beta   90.00
_cell.angle_gamma   90.00
#
_symmetry.space_group_name_H-M   'P 1'
#
loop_
_entity.id
_entity.type
_entity.pdbx_description
1 polymer ?
#
loop_
_entity_poly.entity_id
_entity_poly.type
_entity_poly.pdbx_seq_one_letter_code
_entity_poly.pdbx_strand_id
1 'polypeptide(L)'
;AWICEDPVGPQALTWKEVPTPSPGKGEVLVSIKAASLNFPDLLIVQGKYQMKPQPPFVPGAEFAGVVEAVGEGVASLKPGMAV
;
A
#
# COMPACT_ATOMS: atom_id res chain seq x y z
N ALA A 1 5.76 6.46 3.82
CA ALA A 1 4.60 6.26 2.93
C ALA A 1 3.90 7.60 2.69
N TRP A 2 3.25 7.76 1.54
CA TRP A 2 2.34 8.89 1.30
C TRP A 2 1.04 8.67 2.07
N ILE A 3 0.58 9.67 2.83
CA ILE A 3 -0.62 9.62 3.66
C ILE A 3 -1.63 10.63 3.16
N CYS A 4 -2.87 10.17 2.97
CA CYS A 4 -4.04 10.99 2.70
C CYS A 4 -4.81 11.20 4.01
N GLU A 5 -4.73 12.40 4.58
CA GLU A 5 -5.51 12.80 5.77
C GLU A 5 -6.77 13.57 5.40
N ASP A 6 -6.73 14.31 4.29
CA ASP A 6 -7.85 15.04 3.74
C ASP A 6 -7.94 14.77 2.21
N PRO A 7 -8.99 14.07 1.73
CA PRO A 7 -9.09 13.65 0.33
C PRO A 7 -9.57 14.79 -0.59
N VAL A 8 -8.82 15.90 -0.63
CA VAL A 8 -9.09 17.08 -1.47
C VAL A 8 -8.21 17.14 -2.73
N GLY A 9 -7.34 16.15 -2.92
CA GLY A 9 -6.47 16.02 -4.09
C GLY A 9 -5.05 15.60 -3.74
N PRO A 10 -4.25 15.23 -4.76
CA PRO A 10 -2.89 14.71 -4.57
C PRO A 10 -1.93 15.72 -3.92
N GLN A 11 -2.22 17.02 -4.01
CA GLN A 11 -1.44 18.08 -3.38
C GLN A 11 -1.52 18.05 -1.85
N ALA A 12 -2.56 17.43 -1.29
CA ALA A 12 -2.73 17.25 0.15
C ALA A 12 -2.03 15.99 0.69
N LEU A 13 -1.42 15.16 -0.17
CA LEU A 13 -0.67 14.00 0.27
C LEU A 13 0.61 14.42 0.97
N THR A 14 0.87 13.82 2.12
CA THR A 14 2.09 14.09 2.91
C THR A 14 2.93 12.83 3.02
N TRP A 15 4.24 12.98 2.87
CA TRP A 15 5.17 11.90 3.14
C TRP A 15 5.38 11.79 4.65
N LYS A 16 5.13 10.60 5.21
CA LYS A 16 5.41 10.29 6.63
C LYS A 16 6.20 9.00 6.76
N GLU A 17 7.09 8.95 7.74
CA GLU A 17 7.65 7.68 8.18
C GLU A 17 6.59 6.90 8.96
N VAL A 18 6.47 5.61 8.67
CA VAL A 18 5.53 4.71 9.32
C VAL A 18 6.27 3.45 9.75
N PRO A 19 5.88 2.81 10.87
CA PRO A 19 6.47 1.54 11.26
C PRO A 19 6.33 0.49 10.16
N THR A 20 7.37 -0.33 9.99
CA THR A 20 7.28 -1.50 9.10
C THR A 20 6.37 -2.55 9.75
N PRO A 21 5.30 -3.00 9.08
CA PRO A 21 4.42 -4.01 9.65
C PRO A 21 5.11 -5.38 9.68
N SER A 22 4.66 -6.24 10.60
CA SER A 22 5.04 -7.65 10.62
C SER A 22 3.92 -8.48 10.00
N PRO A 23 4.22 -9.46 9.11
CA PRO A 23 3.18 -10.26 8.48
C PRO A 23 2.53 -11.20 9.50
N GLY A 24 1.20 -11.21 9.56
CA GLY A 24 0.40 -12.17 10.33
C GLY A 24 0.28 -13.53 9.65
N LYS A 25 -0.48 -14.45 10.26
CA LYS A 25 -0.76 -15.77 9.70
C LYS A 25 -1.39 -15.66 8.31
N GLY A 26 -0.81 -16.33 7.32
CA GLY A 26 -1.27 -16.30 5.93
C GLY A 26 -0.90 -15.04 5.15
N GLU A 27 -0.16 -14.10 5.74
CA GLU A 27 0.25 -12.85 5.10
C GLU A 27 1.73 -12.88 4.71
N VAL A 28 2.11 -11.99 3.79
CA VAL A 28 3.50 -11.74 3.42
C VAL A 28 3.81 -10.26 3.54
N LEU A 29 5.02 -9.94 3.99
CA LEU A 29 5.58 -8.60 3.92
C LEU A 29 6.32 -8.44 2.60
N VAL A 30 5.98 -7.41 1.84
CA VAL A 30 6.62 -7.12 0.55
C VAL A 30 7.42 -5.83 0.66
N SER A 31 8.69 -5.89 0.30
CA SER A 31 9.53 -4.73 0.05
C SER A 31 9.18 -4.15 -1.32
N ILE A 32 8.26 -3.19 -1.33
CA ILE A 32 7.80 -2.51 -2.56
C ILE A 32 9.00 -1.83 -3.26
N LYS A 33 9.20 -2.13 -4.54
CA LYS A 33 10.24 -1.51 -5.39
C LYS A 33 9.65 -0.53 -6.40
N ALA A 34 8.42 -0.76 -6.83
CA ALA A 34 7.64 0.15 -7.66
C ALA A 34 6.16 0.10 -7.29
N ALA A 35 5.47 1.23 -7.45
CA ALA A 35 4.02 1.34 -7.37
C ALA A 35 3.53 2.04 -8.63
N SER A 36 2.44 1.58 -9.22
CA SER A 36 1.84 2.23 -10.38
C SER A 36 0.96 3.41 -9.93
N LEU A 37 0.64 4.28 -10.88
CA LEU A 37 -0.36 5.33 -10.70
C LEU A 37 -1.49 5.08 -11.69
N ASN A 38 -2.70 4.90 -11.18
CA ASN A 38 -3.89 4.75 -11.98
C ASN A 38 -4.87 5.90 -11.74
N PHE A 39 -5.79 6.09 -12.68
CA PHE A 39 -6.82 7.12 -12.55
C PHE A 39 -7.72 6.97 -11.31
N PRO A 40 -8.11 5.75 -10.86
CA PRO A 40 -8.83 5.57 -9.61
C PRO A 40 -8.09 6.08 -8.37
N ASP A 41 -6.75 5.99 -8.32
CA ASP A 41 -5.96 6.49 -7.19
C ASP A 41 -6.17 8.00 -7.04
N LEU A 42 -6.18 8.74 -8.16
CA LEU A 42 -6.47 10.17 -8.19
C LEU A 42 -7.89 10.47 -7.70
N LEU A 43 -8.88 9.68 -8.11
CA LEU A 43 -10.27 9.86 -7.69
C LEU A 43 -10.46 9.56 -6.19
N ILE A 44 -9.75 8.56 -5.65
CA ILE A 44 -9.78 8.19 -4.24
C ILE A 44 -9.24 9.33 -3.37
N VAL A 45 -8.06 9.88 -3.72
CA VAL A 45 -7.46 11.01 -2.97
C VAL A 45 -8.19 12.33 -3.18
N GLN A 46 -9.19 12.37 -4.08
CA GLN A 46 -10.14 13.47 -4.24
C GLN A 46 -11.52 13.20 -3.62
N GLY A 47 -11.73 12.03 -3.00
CA GLY A 47 -13.04 11.65 -2.42
C GLY A 47 -14.15 11.43 -3.45
N LYS A 48 -13.80 11.31 -4.74
CA LYS A 48 -14.72 11.20 -5.88
C LYS A 48 -14.95 9.78 -6.37
N TYR A 49 -14.23 8.80 -5.83
CA TYR A 49 -14.42 7.40 -6.20
C TYR A 49 -15.55 6.73 -5.40
N GLN A 50 -16.04 5.60 -5.93
CA GLN A 50 -17.10 4.79 -5.28
C GLN A 50 -16.64 4.23 -3.93
N MET A 51 -15.38 3.76 -3.87
CA MET A 51 -14.73 3.35 -2.63
C MET A 51 -14.11 4.58 -1.99
N LYS A 52 -14.45 4.82 -0.72
CA LYS A 52 -13.96 5.96 0.06
C LYS A 52 -13.35 5.45 1.37
N PRO A 53 -12.04 5.14 1.39
CA PRO A 53 -11.35 4.76 2.61
C PRO A 53 -11.50 5.86 3.68
N GLN A 54 -11.60 5.47 4.95
CA GLN A 54 -11.58 6.45 6.04
C GLN A 54 -10.17 7.03 6.18
N PRO A 55 -10.00 8.37 6.18
CA PRO A 55 -8.72 8.97 6.51
C PRO A 55 -8.32 8.71 7.97
N PRO A 56 -7.01 8.55 8.26
CA PRO A 56 -5.89 8.58 7.33
C PRO A 56 -5.68 7.23 6.60
N PHE A 57 -5.29 7.27 5.33
CA PHE A 57 -4.95 6.07 4.55
C PHE A 57 -3.74 6.27 3.62
N VAL A 58 -3.11 5.15 3.23
CA VAL A 58 -2.09 5.13 2.17
C VAL A 58 -2.79 4.81 0.84
N PRO A 59 -2.72 5.69 -0.19
CA PRO A 59 -3.31 5.42 -1.50
C PRO A 59 -2.44 4.47 -2.34
N GLY A 60 -3.03 3.89 -3.38
CA GLY A 60 -2.39 2.96 -4.31
C GLY A 60 -2.95 1.54 -4.18
N ALA A 61 -3.09 0.85 -5.32
CA ALA A 61 -3.67 -0.50 -5.37
C ALA A 61 -2.75 -1.56 -5.99
N GLU A 62 -1.64 -1.15 -6.59
CA GLU A 62 -0.76 -2.03 -7.36
C GLU A 62 0.70 -1.75 -7.05
N PHE A 63 1.50 -2.80 -7.06
CA PHE A 63 2.93 -2.73 -6.80
C PHE A 63 3.69 -3.81 -7.57
N ALA A 64 5.01 -3.64 -7.62
CA ALA A 64 5.97 -4.71 -7.86
C ALA A 64 7.04 -4.63 -6.76
N GLY A 65 7.48 -5.78 -6.25
CA GLY A 65 8.38 -5.84 -5.11
C GLY A 65 9.05 -7.19 -4.92
N VAL A 66 9.57 -7.37 -3.72
CA VAL A 66 10.22 -8.61 -3.30
C VAL A 66 9.64 -9.03 -1.97
N VAL A 67 9.30 -10.31 -1.82
CA VAL A 67 8.88 -10.86 -0.52
C VAL A 67 10.03 -10.69 0.46
N GLU A 68 9.79 -9.94 1.53
CA GLU A 68 10.78 -9.64 2.57
C GLU A 68 10.65 -10.61 3.75
N ALA A 69 9.41 -10.89 4.17
CA ALA A 69 9.12 -11.86 5.21
C ALA A 69 7.77 -12.56 4.94
N VAL A 70 7.57 -13.72 5.54
CA VAL A 70 6.33 -14.49 5.44
C VAL A 70 5.83 -14.82 6.83
N GLY A 71 4.51 -14.74 7.03
CA GLY A 71 3.88 -15.17 8.27
C GLY A 71 3.62 -16.67 8.31
N GLU A 72 3.12 -17.14 9.45
CA GLU A 72 2.82 -18.56 9.67
C GLU A 72 1.86 -19.12 8.59
N GLY A 73 2.16 -20.32 8.09
CA GLY A 73 1.29 -21.04 7.16
C GLY A 73 1.42 -20.66 5.69
N VAL A 74 2.25 -19.67 5.35
CA VAL A 74 2.56 -19.35 3.94
C VAL A 74 3.61 -20.33 3.41
N ALA A 75 3.22 -21.16 2.43
CA ALA A 75 4.12 -22.16 1.84
C ALA A 75 4.52 -21.86 0.38
N SER A 76 3.69 -21.11 -0.36
CA SER A 76 3.86 -20.84 -1.79
C SER A 76 4.84 -19.70 -2.10
N LEU A 77 5.06 -18.79 -1.14
CA LEU A 77 5.97 -17.66 -1.26
C LEU A 77 7.09 -17.76 -0.24
N LYS A 78 8.27 -17.27 -0.60
CA LYS A 78 9.48 -17.29 0.22
C LYS A 78 10.19 -15.93 0.15
N PRO A 79 10.89 -15.51 1.21
CA PRO A 79 11.74 -14.32 1.16
C PRO A 79 12.69 -14.35 -0.04
N GLY A 80 12.82 -13.22 -0.73
CA GLY A 80 13.63 -13.05 -1.95
C GLY A 80 12.88 -13.26 -3.27
N MET A 81 11.65 -13.77 -3.26
CA MET A 81 10.85 -13.92 -4.49
C MET A 81 10.32 -12.58 -5.00
N ALA A 82 10.38 -12.36 -6.32
CA ALA A 82 9.74 -11.22 -6.96
C ALA A 82 8.22 -11.43 -7.04
N VAL A 83 7.45 -10.39 -6.72
CA VAL A 83 5.98 -10.35 -6.70
C VAL A 83 5.44 -9.04 -7.20
#